data_AF-A0A6I5NZB0-F1
#
_entry.id   AF-A0A6I5NZB0-F1
#
_cell.length_a   1.000
_cell.length_b   1.000
_cell.length_c   1.000
_cell.angle_alpha   90.00
_cell.angle_beta   90.00
_cell.angle_gamma   90.00
#
_symmetry.space_group_name_H-M   'P 1'
#
loop_
_entity.id
_entity.type
_entity.pdbx_description
1 polymer ?
#
loop_
_entity_poly.entity_id
_entity_poly.type
_entity_poly.pdbx_seq_one_letter_code
_entity_poly.pdbx_strand_id
1 'polypeptide(L)' 'MRQIHRHSLLFYLLGYAIRGYLLLLFAFLIVCVLLAFLGAMSLSLGLLFNVGPWFLRGALTLTCGVAIVSVLEAQR' A
#
# COMPACT_ATOMS: atom_id res chain seq x y z
N MET A 1 -24.10 -9.85 -25.36
CA MET A 1 -23.84 -8.58 -24.64
C MET A 1 -23.95 -8.79 -23.13
N ARG A 2 -22.87 -9.25 -22.46
CA ARG A 2 -22.81 -9.41 -20.99
C ARG A 2 -21.39 -9.10 -20.50
N GLN A 3 -21.04 -7.82 -20.32
CA GLN A 3 -19.73 -7.45 -19.70
C GLN A 3 -19.77 -6.16 -18.87
N ILE A 4 -20.95 -5.71 -18.40
CA ILE A 4 -21.08 -4.44 -17.67
C ILE A 4 -20.87 -4.59 -16.15
N HIS A 5 -20.92 -5.81 -15.59
CA HIS A 5 -20.91 -5.99 -14.13
C HIS A 5 -19.54 -6.29 -13.49
N ARG A 6 -18.46 -6.50 -14.27
CA ARG A 6 -17.12 -6.80 -13.72
C ARG A 6 -16.27 -5.55 -13.43
N HIS A 7 -16.65 -4.38 -13.94
CA HIS A 7 -15.88 -3.12 -13.77
C HIS A 7 -15.79 -2.64 -12.32
N SER A 8 -16.84 -2.86 -11.52
CA SER A 8 -16.88 -2.31 -10.17
C SER A 8 -15.98 -3.07 -9.18
N LEU A 9 -15.85 -4.39 -9.33
CA LEU A 9 -15.16 -5.23 -8.34
C LEU A 9 -13.65 -5.00 -8.28
N LEU A 10 -12.96 -4.83 -9.42
CA LEU A 10 -11.51 -4.63 -9.43
C LEU A 10 -11.11 -3.27 -8.88
N PHE A 11 -11.81 -2.20 -9.27
CA PHE A 11 -11.58 -0.86 -8.70
C PHE A 11 -11.91 -0.81 -7.20
N TYR A 12 -12.97 -1.49 -6.79
CA TYR A 12 -13.35 -1.56 -5.38
C TYR A 12 -12.32 -2.33 -4.56
N LEU A 13 -11.84 -3.48 -5.05
CA LEU A 13 -10.77 -4.24 -4.40
C LEU A 13 -9.47 -3.44 -4.31
N LEU A 14 -9.09 -2.76 -5.40
CA LEU A 14 -7.87 -1.99 -5.47
C LEU A 14 -7.91 -0.79 -4.50
N GLY A 15 -9.07 -0.11 -4.42
CA GLY A 15 -9.30 0.93 -3.43
C GLY A 15 -9.21 0.41 -1.99
N TYR A 16 -9.78 -0.77 -1.72
CA TYR A 16 -9.65 -1.43 -0.41
C TYR A 16 -8.20 -1.81 -0.10
N ALA A 17 -7.46 -2.34 -1.07
CA ALA A 17 -6.05 -2.71 -0.93
C ALA A 17 -5.17 -1.49 -0.63
N ILE A 18 -5.37 -0.38 -1.34
CA ILE A 18 -4.65 0.88 -1.09
C ILE A 18 -4.97 1.42 0.31
N ARG A 19 -6.25 1.41 0.70
CA ARG A 19 -6.69 1.91 2.01
C ARG A 19 -6.13 1.07 3.16
N GLY A 20 -6.13 -0.25 3.01
CA GLY A 20 -5.51 -1.18 3.95
C GLY A 20 -4.00 -0.99 4.03
N TYR A 21 -3.34 -0.81 2.88
CA TYR A 21 -1.92 -0.54 2.81
C TYR A 21 -1.54 0.78 3.50
N LEU A 22 -2.30 1.86 3.30
CA LEU A 22 -2.11 3.14 3.99
C LEU A 22 -2.28 3.00 5.50
N LEU A 23 -3.32 2.30 5.96
CA LEU A 23 -3.55 2.05 7.39
C LEU A 23 -2.38 1.29 8.02
N LEU A 24 -1.86 0.29 7.31
CA LEU A 24 -0.75 -0.52 7.79
C LEU A 24 0.55 0.29 7.86
N LEU A 25 0.81 1.14 6.87
CA LEU A 25 1.94 2.07 6.85
C LEU A 25 1.82 3.11 7.98
N PHE A 26 0.62 3.65 8.21
CA PHE A 26 0.37 4.59 9.30
C PHE A 26 0.57 3.94 10.67
N ALA A 27 0.05 2.73 10.88
CA ALA A 27 0.27 1.96 12.10
C ALA A 27 1.76 1.69 12.35
N PHE A 28 2.51 1.33 11.30
CA PHE A 28 3.96 1.13 11.40
C PHE A 28 4.69 2.42 11.80
N LEU A 29 4.35 3.56 11.20
CA LEU A 29 4.94 4.84 11.58
C LEU A 29 4.62 5.21 13.04
N ILE A 30 3.38 4.98 13.51
CA ILE A 30 3.02 5.20 14.92
C ILE A 30 3.91 4.36 15.83
N VAL A 31 4.10 3.08 15.52
CA VAL A 31 4.96 2.17 16.31
C VAL A 31 6.41 2.69 16.32
N CYS A 32 6.96 3.08 15.16
CA CYS A 32 8.31 3.65 15.08
C CYS A 32 8.46 4.94 15.91
N VAL A 33 7.48 5.83 15.87
CA VAL A 33 7.46 7.08 16.66
C VAL A 33 7.35 6.75 18.14
N LEU A 34 6.46 5.83 18.52
CA LEU A 34 6.29 5.41 19.91
C LEU A 34 7.60 4.81 20.47
N LEU A 35 8.25 3.92 19.72
CA LEU A 35 9.57 3.39 20.12
C LEU A 35 10.63 4.48 20.28
N ALA A 36 10.62 5.50 19.41
CA ALA A 36 11.54 6.63 19.53
C ALA A 36 11.28 7.43 20.82
N PHE A 37 10.01 7.65 21.19
CA PHE A 37 9.62 8.29 22.45
C PHE A 37 10.00 7.48 23.69
N LEU A 38 9.99 6.15 23.62
CA LEU A 38 10.48 5.28 24.70
C LEU A 38 12.02 5.25 24.81
N GLY A 39 12.75 6.01 23.99
CA GLY A 39 14.21 6.04 23.98
C GLY A 39 14.86 4.91 23.18
N ALA A 40 14.08 4.09 22.48
CA ALA A 40 14.55 2.97 21.65
C ALA A 40 14.83 3.41 20.21
N MET A 41 15.61 4.48 20.01
CA MET A 41 15.90 5.04 18.67
C MET A 41 16.61 4.04 17.74
N SER A 42 17.53 3.24 18.27
CA SER A 42 18.27 2.22 17.49
C SER A 42 17.34 1.14 16.91
N LEU A 43 16.36 0.69 17.70
CA LEU A 43 15.34 -0.27 17.28
C LEU A 43 14.39 0.35 16.24
N SER A 44 13.98 1.61 16.44
CA SER A 44 13.12 2.33 15.49
C SER A 44 13.79 2.50 14.12
N LEU A 45 15.07 2.91 14.09
CA LEU A 45 15.88 3.00 12.87
C LEU A 45 16.10 1.64 12.22
N GLY A 46 16.42 0.60 13.00
CA GLY A 46 16.57 -0.76 12.48
C GLY A 46 15.31 -1.30 11.82
N LEU A 47 14.15 -1.05 12.42
CA LEU A 47 12.84 -1.36 11.83
C LEU A 47 12.58 -0.56 10.55
N LEU A 48 12.89 0.74 10.55
CA LEU A 48 12.69 1.59 9.37
C LEU A 48 13.54 1.12 8.18
N PHE A 49 14.81 0.78 8.41
CA PHE A 49 15.72 0.30 7.37
C PHE A 49 15.38 -1.10 6.87
N ASN A 50 14.89 -1.99 7.75
CA ASN A 50 14.58 -3.35 7.36
C ASN A 50 13.20 -3.44 6.70
N VAL A 51 12.18 -2.77 7.25
CA VAL A 51 10.78 -2.87 6.79
C VAL A 51 10.44 -1.81 5.75
N GLY A 52 11.10 -0.64 5.76
CA GLY A 52 10.90 0.43 4.77
C GLY A 52 11.01 -0.03 3.31
N PRO A 53 12.02 -0.83 2.92
CA PRO A 53 12.14 -1.36 1.56
C PRO A 53 10.96 -2.27 1.16
N TRP A 54 10.35 -2.98 2.11
CA TRP A 54 9.18 -3.83 1.85
C TRP A 54 7.95 -2.98 1.57
N PHE A 55 7.75 -1.90 2.32
CA PHE A 55 6.72 -0.91 2.01
C PHE A 55 6.98 -0.32 0.62
N LEU A 56 8.20 0.09 0.29
CA LEU A 56 8.49 0.64 -1.04
C LEU A 56 8.14 -0.33 -2.18
N ARG A 57 8.47 -1.63 -2.03
CA ARG A 57 8.07 -2.68 -2.98
C ARG A 57 6.56 -2.88 -3.06
N GLY A 58 5.85 -2.85 -1.93
CA GLY A 58 4.40 -2.95 -1.88
C GLY A 58 3.72 -1.79 -2.59
N ALA A 59 4.19 -0.56 -2.34
CA ALA A 59 3.72 0.64 -3.02
C ALA A 59 3.91 0.54 -4.54
N LEU A 60 5.10 0.13 -5.01
CA LEU A 60 5.37 -0.07 -6.44
C LEU A 60 4.43 -1.10 -7.07
N THR A 61 4.17 -2.21 -6.38
CA THR A 61 3.27 -3.26 -6.88
C THR A 61 1.83 -2.74 -7.00
N LEU A 62 1.36 -1.98 -6.01
CA LEU A 62 0.05 -1.34 -6.07
C LEU A 62 -0.04 -0.31 -7.20
N THR A 63 0.98 0.54 -7.37
CA THR A 63 1.02 1.54 -8.46
C THR A 63 1.04 0.88 -9.83
N CYS A 64 1.83 -0.19 -10.03
CA CYS A 64 1.82 -0.97 -11.25
C CYS A 64 0.43 -1.62 -11.49
N GLY A 65 -0.20 -2.16 -10.44
CA GLY A 65 -1.56 -2.71 -10.53
C GLY A 65 -2.58 -1.66 -10.98
N VAL A 66 -2.53 -0.45 -10.41
CA VAL A 66 -3.37 0.68 -10.81
C VAL A 66 -3.11 1.07 -12.27
N ALA A 67 -1.85 1.16 -12.68
CA ALA A 67 -1.47 1.54 -14.04
C ALA A 67 -1.92 0.50 -15.09
N ILE A 68 -1.82 -0.79 -14.79
CA ILE A 68 -2.29 -1.85 -15.69
C ILE A 68 -3.81 -1.77 -15.85
N VAL A 69 -4.53 -1.60 -14.74
CA VAL A 69 -6.00 -1.45 -14.76
C VAL A 69 -6.41 -0.21 -15.55
N SER A 70 -5.72 0.92 -15.39
CA SER A 70 -6.04 2.15 -16.13
C SER A 70 -5.75 2.05 -17.63
N VAL A 71 -4.68 1.36 -18.03
CA VAL A 71 -4.36 1.13 -19.46
C VAL A 71 -5.37 0.17 -20.09
N LEU A 72 -5.78 -0.89 -19.38
CA LEU A 72 -6.82 -1.81 -19.84
C LEU A 72 -8.19 -1.12 -20.01
N GLU A 73 -8.52 -0.16 -19.15
CA GLU A 73 -9.71 0.69 -19.29
C GLU A 73 -9.60 1.61 -20.51
N ALA A 74 -8.43 2.22 -20.75
CA ALA A 74 -8.25 3.16 -21.85
C ALA A 74 -8.26 2.53 -23.25
N GLN A 75 -7.99 1.22 -23.36
CA GLN A 75 -8.01 0.45 -24.60
C GLN A 75 -9.41 -0.08 -24.97
N ARG A 76 -10.43 0.22 -24.16
CA ARG A 76 -11.79 -0.33 -24.28
C ARG A 76 -12.80 0.74 -24.62
#